data_AF-S8BZN7-F1
#
_entry.id   AF-S8BZN7-F1
#
_cell.length_a   1.000
_cell.length_b   1.000
_cell.length_c   1.000
_cell.angle_alpha   90.00
_cell.angle_beta   90.00
_cell.angle_gamma   90.00
#
_symmetry.space_group_name_H-M   'P 1'
#
loop_
_entity.id
_entity.type
_entity.pdbx_description
1 polymer ?
#
loop_
_entity_poly.entity_id
_entity_poly.type
_entity_poly.pdbx_seq_one_letter_code
_entity_poly.pdbx_strand_id
1 'polypeptide(L)'
;VPRDERSIVKPRLVLKFTWMEKNIGVGLDHFLPRHGTVPLTPYYFWPRKDAWEELKTVLENKPWISQKKMIILLNQATDIINLWQQSGGNLS
;
A
#
# COMPACT_ATOMS: atom_id res chain seq x y z
N VAL A 1 -29.76 -5.85 -28.50
CA VAL A 1 -30.11 -5.11 -27.27
C VAL A 1 -28.93 -5.26 -26.30
N PRO A 2 -28.46 -4.18 -25.66
CA PRO A 2 -27.18 -3.54 -25.96
C PRO A 2 -25.98 -4.10 -25.18
N ARG A 3 -24.80 -3.78 -25.73
CA ARG A 3 -23.45 -4.14 -25.29
C ARG A 3 -23.28 -3.96 -23.79
N ASP A 4 -22.84 -5.04 -23.15
CA ASP A 4 -22.23 -5.14 -21.82
C ASP A 4 -21.68 -3.77 -21.37
N GLU A 5 -22.45 -3.08 -20.51
CA GLU A 5 -21.97 -1.89 -19.82
C GLU A 5 -20.68 -2.30 -19.14
N ARG A 6 -19.55 -1.81 -19.66
CA ARG A 6 -18.27 -1.89 -18.98
C ARG A 6 -18.44 -1.10 -17.69
N SER A 7 -18.98 -1.75 -16.66
CA SER A 7 -18.95 -1.25 -15.30
C SER A 7 -17.48 -0.91 -15.05
N ILE A 8 -17.17 0.38 -14.98
CA ILE A 8 -15.81 0.84 -14.74
C ILE A 8 -15.52 0.45 -13.30
N VAL A 9 -15.06 -0.78 -13.12
CA VAL A 9 -14.75 -1.32 -11.82
C VAL A 9 -13.56 -0.54 -11.30
N LYS A 10 -13.82 0.36 -10.35
CA LYS A 10 -12.76 1.19 -9.76
C LYS A 10 -11.72 0.27 -9.13
N PRO A 11 -10.45 0.34 -9.56
CA PRO A 11 -9.39 -0.44 -8.94
C PRO A 11 -9.32 -0.06 -7.46
N ARG A 12 -9.28 -1.09 -6.60
CA ARG A 12 -9.09 -0.92 -5.16
C ARG A 12 -7.61 -1.09 -4.84
N LEU A 13 -7.08 -0.21 -4.02
CA LEU A 13 -5.71 -0.29 -3.55
C LEU A 13 -5.67 -1.10 -2.26
N VAL A 14 -4.70 -1.98 -2.14
CA VAL A 14 -4.50 -2.84 -0.96
C VAL A 14 -3.06 -2.67 -0.50
N LEU A 15 -2.87 -2.25 0.75
CA LEU A 15 -1.54 -2.24 1.38
C LEU A 15 -1.13 -3.66 1.75
N LYS A 16 0.12 -3.98 1.47
CA LYS A 16 0.74 -5.25 1.82
C LYS A 16 1.96 -4.99 2.68
N PHE A 17 2.14 -5.84 3.68
CA PHE A 17 3.25 -5.74 4.61
C PHE A 17 3.97 -7.08 4.69
N THR A 18 5.28 -7.02 4.86
CA THR A 18 6.13 -8.19 5.15
C THR A 18 6.85 -7.91 6.45
N TRP A 19 6.43 -8.60 7.51
CA TRP A 19 7.00 -8.43 8.84
C TRP A 19 8.26 -9.27 9.01
N MET A 20 9.37 -8.66 9.41
CA MET A 20 10.60 -9.34 9.76
C MET A 20 11.14 -8.81 11.10
N GLU A 21 12.11 -9.50 11.69
CA GLU A 21 12.68 -9.13 12.98
C GLU A 21 13.33 -7.74 12.97
N LYS A 22 14.11 -7.45 11.92
CA LYS A 22 14.90 -6.20 11.82
C LYS A 22 14.39 -5.23 10.77
N ASN A 23 13.42 -5.65 9.95
CA ASN A 23 12.86 -4.81 8.91
C ASN A 23 11.36 -5.07 8.73
N ILE A 24 10.65 -4.09 8.18
CA ILE A 24 9.30 -4.27 7.66
C ILE A 24 9.27 -3.86 6.19
N GLY A 25 8.81 -4.76 5.33
CA GLY A 25 8.53 -4.46 3.93
C GLY A 25 7.13 -3.87 3.80
N VAL A 26 6.98 -2.79 3.05
CA VAL A 26 5.68 -2.19 2.72
C VAL A 26 5.53 -2.09 1.21
N GLY A 27 4.39 -2.55 0.69
CA GLY A 27 4.06 -2.54 -0.73
C GLY A 27 2.58 -2.25 -0.97
N LEU A 28 2.23 -2.01 -2.22
CA LEU A 28 0.88 -1.69 -2.63
C LEU A 28 0.47 -2.58 -3.80
N ASP A 29 -0.75 -3.11 -3.73
CA ASP A 29 -1.34 -3.94 -4.76
C ASP A 29 -2.63 -3.32 -5.30
N HIS A 30 -2.92 -3.60 -6.57
CA HIS A 30 -4.20 -3.39 -7.19
C HIS A 30 -5.09 -4.61 -7.04
N PHE A 31 -6.25 -4.45 -6.41
CA PHE A 31 -7.30 -5.43 -6.43
C PHE A 31 -8.27 -5.16 -7.59
N LEU A 32 -8.35 -6.13 -8.50
CA LEU A 32 -9.22 -6.17 -9.65
C LEU A 32 -10.23 -7.33 -9.45
N PRO A 33 -11.54 -7.07 -9.35
CA PRO A 33 -12.54 -8.10 -9.09
C PRO A 33 -12.56 -9.29 -10.06
N ARG A 34 -12.07 -9.11 -11.30
CA ARG A 34 -11.98 -10.20 -12.31
C ARG A 34 -10.59 -10.82 -12.45
N HIS A 35 -9.54 -10.13 -12.01
CA HIS A 35 -8.15 -10.53 -12.25
C HIS A 35 -7.35 -10.77 -10.97
N GLY A 36 -8.00 -10.69 -9.81
CA GLY A 36 -7.35 -10.88 -8.52
C GLY A 36 -6.49 -9.69 -8.12
N THR A 37 -5.35 -9.97 -7.50
CA THR A 37 -4.44 -8.96 -6.95
C THR A 37 -3.21 -8.85 -7.83
N VAL A 38 -2.92 -7.64 -8.33
CA VAL A 38 -1.75 -7.35 -9.18
C VAL A 38 -0.83 -6.41 -8.41
N PRO A 39 0.47 -6.73 -8.24
CA PRO A 39 1.38 -5.86 -7.52
C PRO A 39 1.55 -4.52 -8.24
N LEU A 40 1.30 -3.41 -7.53
CA LEU A 40 1.49 -2.06 -8.06
C LEU A 40 2.91 -1.56 -7.81
N THR A 41 3.47 -1.89 -6.65
CA THR A 41 4.82 -1.48 -6.24
C THR A 41 5.62 -2.66 -5.75
N PRO A 42 6.97 -2.60 -5.86
CA PRO A 42 7.81 -3.49 -5.06
C PRO A 42 7.61 -3.23 -3.56
N TYR A 43 8.15 -4.12 -2.74
CA TYR A 43 8.25 -3.91 -1.30
C TYR A 43 9.42 -2.98 -0.98
N TYR A 44 9.14 -1.92 -0.24
CA TYR A 44 10.12 -1.01 0.32
C TYR A 44 10.41 -1.40 1.77
N PHE A 45 11.68 -1.60 2.12
CA PHE A 45 12.07 -2.13 3.42
C PHE A 45 12.50 -1.03 4.39
N TRP A 46 11.69 -0.80 5.42
CA TRP A 46 11.98 0.07 6.56
C TRP A 46 12.73 -0.71 7.66
N PRO A 47 13.71 -0.14 8.38
CA PRO A 47 14.17 1.25 8.34
C PRO A 47 15.32 1.51 7.35
N ARG A 48 15.71 0.52 6.54
CA ARG A 48 16.84 0.64 5.58
C ARG A 48 16.59 1.69 4.51
N LYS A 49 15.33 1.81 4.08
CA LYS A 49 14.83 2.78 3.11
C LYS A 49 13.55 3.38 3.67
N ASP A 50 13.30 4.65 3.36
CA ASP A 50 12.05 5.32 3.72
C ASP A 50 10.88 4.76 2.90
N ALA A 51 10.29 3.67 3.41
CA ALA A 51 9.17 3.00 2.77
C ALA A 51 7.92 3.88 2.68
N TRP A 52 7.73 4.80 3.62
CA TRP A 52 6.58 5.69 3.65
C TRP A 52 6.69 6.77 2.58
N GLU A 53 7.86 7.40 2.45
CA GLU A 53 8.11 8.42 1.43
C GLU A 53 8.04 7.84 0.00
N GLU A 54 8.55 6.61 -0.18
CA GLU A 54 8.44 5.90 -1.46
C GLU A 54 6.97 5.60 -1.82
N LEU A 55 6.16 5.15 -0.85
CA LEU A 55 4.71 4.95 -1.06
C LEU A 55 4.02 6.26 -1.41
N LYS A 56 4.29 7.34 -0.68
CA LYS A 56 3.73 8.66 -0.95
C LYS A 56 4.07 9.11 -2.37
N THR A 57 5.35 9.02 -2.75
CA THR A 57 5.83 9.38 -4.09
C THR A 57 5.09 8.58 -5.18
N VAL A 58 4.90 7.27 -4.99
CA VAL A 58 4.14 6.47 -5.97
C VAL A 58 2.68 6.90 -6.05
N LEU A 59 2.02 7.17 -4.92
CA LEU A 59 0.63 7.58 -4.88
C LEU A 59 0.43 8.97 -5.53
N GLU A 60 1.35 9.90 -5.30
CA GLU A 60 1.34 11.25 -5.90
C GLU A 60 1.53 11.20 -7.42
N ASN A 61 2.36 10.28 -7.91
CA ASN A 61 2.58 10.06 -9.34
C ASN A 61 1.40 9.39 -10.08
N LYS A 62 0.28 9.10 -9.41
CA LYS A 62 -0.85 8.36 -9.95
C LYS A 62 -2.12 9.22 -9.90
N PRO A 63 -2.43 10.01 -10.95
CA PRO A 63 -3.49 11.04 -10.92
C PRO A 63 -4.92 10.48 -10.77
N TRP A 64 -5.11 9.17 -10.94
CA TRP A 64 -6.39 8.49 -10.75
C TRP A 64 -6.67 8.16 -9.26
N ILE A 65 -5.69 8.33 -8.38
CA ILE A 65 -5.83 8.18 -6.93
C ILE A 65 -6.23 9.53 -6.35
N SER A 66 -7.36 9.58 -5.64
CA SER A 66 -7.77 10.80 -4.96
C SER A 66 -6.93 11.07 -3.71
N GLN A 67 -6.70 12.35 -3.41
CA GLN A 67 -5.95 12.77 -2.22
C GLN A 67 -6.49 12.15 -0.92
N LYS A 68 -7.82 12.06 -0.77
CA LYS A 68 -8.44 11.40 0.39
C LYS A 68 -8.01 9.93 0.52
N LYS A 69 -7.95 9.19 -0.58
CA LYS A 69 -7.50 7.78 -0.56
C LYS A 69 -6.03 7.67 -0.23
N MET A 70 -5.21 8.56 -0.79
CA MET A 70 -3.78 8.63 -0.48
C MET A 70 -3.54 8.85 1.01
N ILE A 71 -4.23 9.81 1.63
CA ILE A 71 -4.11 10.09 3.07
C ILE A 71 -4.50 8.86 3.90
N ILE A 72 -5.61 8.17 3.56
CA ILE A 72 -6.04 6.97 4.29
C ILE A 72 -4.97 5.87 4.21
N LEU A 73 -4.40 5.61 3.03
CA LEU A 73 -3.36 4.60 2.85
C LEU A 73 -2.08 4.96 3.60
N LEU A 74 -1.65 6.22 3.53
CA LEU A 74 -0.44 6.68 4.21
C LEU A 74 -0.59 6.60 5.73
N ASN A 75 -1.75 6.96 6.29
CA ASN A 75 -2.01 6.82 7.72
C ASN A 75 -1.98 5.35 8.14
N GLN A 76 -2.61 4.46 7.37
CA GLN A 76 -2.56 3.02 7.64
C GLN A 76 -1.14 2.46 7.60
N ALA A 77 -0.32 2.91 6.63
CA ALA A 77 1.08 2.53 6.58
C ALA A 77 1.85 3.03 7.81
N THR A 78 1.62 4.28 8.23
CA THR A 78 2.20 4.86 9.45
C THR A 78 1.82 4.06 10.70
N ASP A 79 0.54 3.71 10.86
CA ASP A 79 0.06 2.94 12.01
C ASP A 79 0.76 1.58 12.12
N ILE A 80 0.93 0.88 10.99
CA ILE A 80 1.59 -0.43 10.96
C ILE A 80 3.11 -0.30 11.19
N ILE A 81 3.77 0.72 10.63
CA ILE A 81 5.20 0.98 10.89
C ILE A 81 5.42 1.26 12.38
N ASN A 82 4.57 2.10 12.99
CA ASN A 82 4.62 2.40 14.41
C ASN A 82 4.42 1.14 15.26
N LEU A 83 3.45 0.29 14.89
CA LEU A 83 3.21 -0.99 15.56
C LEU A 83 4.43 -1.93 15.47
N TRP A 84 5.09 -1.99 14.32
CA TRP A 84 6.34 -2.74 14.13
C TRP A 84 7.47 -2.21 15.00
N GLN A 85 7.65 -0.88 15.05
CA GLN A 85 8.66 -0.26 15.91
C GLN A 85 8.43 -0.57 17.39
N GLN A 86 7.19 -0.49 17.86
CA GLN A 86 6.84 -0.83 19.25
C GLN A 86 7.08 -2.31 19.56
N SER A 87 6.80 -3.19 18.60
CA SER A 87 7.02 -4.64 18.76
C SER A 87 8.50 -5.01 18.78
N GLY A 88 9.33 -4.35 17.94
CA GLY A 88 10.78 -4.55 17.92
C GLY A 88 11.50 -3.91 19.12
N GLY A 89 10.92 -2.88 19.73
CA GLY A 89 11.43 -2.24 20.96
C GLY A 89 11.03 -2.94 22.26
N ASN A 90 10.01 -3.80 22.24
CA ASN A 90 9.56 -4.59 23.40
C ASN A 90 10.26 -5.96 23.54
N LEU A 91 11.30 -6.23 22.75
CA LEU A 91 12.16 -7.41 22.89
C LEU A 91 13.31 -7.20 23.90
N SER A 92 13.19 -6.22 24.78
CA SER A 92 14.12 -5.97 25.90
C SER A 92 13.98 -7.02 27.00
#